data_AF-A0A1M3MY64-F1
#
_entry.id   AF-A0A1M3MY64-F1
#
_cell.length_a   1.000
_cell.length_b   1.000
_cell.length_c   1.000
_cell.angle_alpha   90.00
_cell.angle_beta   90.00
_cell.angle_gamma   90.00
#
_symmetry.space_group_name_H-M   'P 1'
#
loop_
_entity.id
_entity.type
_entity.pdbx_description
1 polymer ?
#
loop_
_entity_poly.entity_id
_entity_poly.type
_entity_poly.pdbx_seq_one_letter_code
_entity_poly.pdbx_strand_id
1 'polypeptide(L)'
;MVERNLFALACVTAFASLVSAVGMVGCSSDTTSVASADAGSGEGGNKGGVPSGIGEPDTCAKTEKVDVSGLPFKPPRVVPGACTDEDRAFFSSTVRLKVSISQVEQLVKQRNPECAACIFGADGDTWAPIVAMGSDEYVQNVGGCFAVVSGKTSCGKAFHAVNTCVETACGACSDSEIQACTSAARDEGGACNEPSNDYLVECGPDPEAIARTCLIGTYAVDGSILRQCGGAKADGGT
;
A
#
# COMPACT_ATOMS: atom_id res chain seq x y z
N MET A 1 10.08 12.53 20.99
CA MET A 1 9.66 13.31 19.81
C MET A 1 10.36 12.65 18.63
N VAL A 2 9.68 11.72 17.96
CA VAL A 2 10.27 10.98 16.84
C VAL A 2 10.08 11.87 15.61
N GLU A 3 11.17 12.43 15.10
CA GLU A 3 11.21 13.02 13.76
C GLU A 3 10.90 11.90 12.76
N ARG A 4 9.63 11.74 12.40
CA ARG A 4 9.23 10.95 11.22
C ARG A 4 9.68 11.74 10.01
N ASN A 5 10.95 11.61 9.64
CA ASN A 5 11.48 12.08 8.37
C ASN A 5 10.69 11.40 7.25
N LEU A 6 9.66 12.10 6.77
CA LEU A 6 8.75 11.72 5.69
C LEU A 6 9.45 11.66 4.31
N PHE A 7 10.78 11.52 4.29
CA PHE A 7 11.65 11.52 3.12
C PHE A 7 11.87 10.11 2.59
N ALA A 8 10.81 9.34 2.49
CA ALA A 8 10.70 8.37 1.43
C ALA A 8 9.25 8.47 0.97
N LEU A 9 9.02 9.16 -0.15
CA LEU A 9 7.93 8.72 -0.99
C LEU A 9 8.19 7.23 -1.20
N ALA A 10 7.38 6.40 -0.56
CA ALA A 10 7.66 4.98 -0.45
C ALA A 10 7.78 4.45 -1.88
N CYS A 11 8.95 3.92 -2.20
CA CYS A 11 9.17 3.33 -3.51
C CYS A 11 8.18 2.18 -3.67
N VAL A 12 7.62 2.04 -4.87
CA VAL A 12 6.66 0.96 -5.20
C VAL A 12 7.23 -0.44 -4.89
N THR A 13 8.56 -0.59 -4.79
CA THR A 13 9.25 -1.84 -4.46
C THR A 13 8.83 -2.45 -3.12
N ALA A 14 8.44 -1.65 -2.12
CA ALA A 14 7.91 -2.19 -0.85
C ALA A 14 6.50 -2.79 -1.00
N PHE A 15 5.79 -2.45 -2.08
CA PHE A 15 4.37 -2.75 -2.30
C PHE A 15 4.11 -3.72 -3.46
N ALA A 16 5.10 -3.99 -4.32
CA ALA A 16 4.98 -4.99 -5.38
C ALA A 16 4.74 -6.42 -4.84
N SER A 17 5.04 -6.66 -3.55
CA SER A 17 4.73 -7.90 -2.82
C SER A 17 3.25 -8.02 -2.38
N LEU A 18 2.43 -6.97 -2.54
CA LEU A 18 0.99 -7.00 -2.23
C LEU A 18 0.18 -7.92 -3.15
N VAL A 19 0.73 -8.35 -4.29
CA VAL A 19 0.03 -9.04 -5.40
C VAL A 19 0.15 -10.58 -5.34
N SER A 20 0.77 -11.14 -4.29
CA SER A 20 1.05 -12.59 -4.23
C SER A 20 0.47 -13.30 -3.00
N ALA A 21 -0.42 -12.66 -2.24
CA ALA A 21 -1.00 -13.25 -1.05
C ALA A 21 -2.51 -13.49 -1.22
N VAL A 22 -2.90 -14.23 -2.25
CA VAL A 22 -4.15 -14.99 -2.23
C VAL A 22 -3.80 -16.40 -1.74
N GLY A 23 -3.99 -16.62 -0.44
CA GLY A 23 -4.19 -17.98 0.07
C GLY A 23 -5.45 -18.52 -0.58
N MET A 24 -5.30 -19.32 -1.64
CA MET A 24 -6.40 -20.03 -2.26
C MET A 24 -7.00 -21.01 -1.24
N VAL A 25 -8.14 -20.66 -0.66
CA VAL A 25 -9.03 -21.63 -0.02
C VAL A 25 -9.88 -22.29 -1.10
N GLY A 26 -9.51 -23.53 -1.46
CA GLY A 26 -10.44 -24.59 -1.85
C GLY A 26 -10.78 -24.79 -3.33
N CYS A 27 -10.26 -25.86 -3.91
CA CYS A 27 -11.06 -26.81 -4.72
C CYS A 27 -10.37 -28.20 -4.74
N SER A 28 -10.98 -29.17 -4.06
CA SER A 28 -10.68 -30.60 -4.24
C SER A 28 -11.15 -31.08 -5.62
N SER A 29 -10.33 -31.88 -6.31
CA SER A 29 -10.76 -33.05 -7.10
C SER A 29 -9.54 -33.91 -7.45
N ASP A 30 -9.64 -35.20 -7.11
CA ASP A 30 -8.71 -36.28 -7.42
C ASP A 30 -8.40 -36.43 -8.92
N THR A 31 -7.15 -36.79 -9.27
CA THR A 31 -6.81 -37.89 -10.20
C THR A 31 -5.30 -38.18 -10.28
N THR A 32 -4.88 -39.26 -9.59
CA THR A 32 -4.06 -40.40 -10.02
C THR A 32 -2.74 -40.27 -10.83
N SER A 33 -1.70 -40.95 -10.28
CA SER A 33 -0.52 -41.63 -10.87
C SER A 33 0.71 -40.77 -11.24
N VAL A 34 1.97 -41.16 -10.98
CA VAL A 34 2.60 -42.50 -10.87
C VAL A 34 3.87 -42.47 -9.97
N ALA A 35 4.22 -43.65 -9.42
CA ALA A 35 5.42 -44.03 -8.64
C ALA A 35 6.78 -43.69 -9.31
N SER A 36 7.98 -43.72 -8.71
CA SER A 36 8.66 -44.57 -7.72
C SER A 36 9.90 -43.78 -7.22
N ALA A 37 10.50 -43.99 -6.04
CA ALA A 37 11.23 -45.20 -5.67
C ALA A 37 11.45 -45.30 -4.14
N ASP A 38 11.34 -46.55 -3.67
CA ASP A 38 11.72 -47.06 -2.36
C ASP A 38 13.24 -47.17 -2.19
N ALA A 39 13.71 -46.93 -0.96
CA ALA A 39 14.83 -47.65 -0.37
C ALA A 39 14.82 -47.56 1.17
N GLY A 40 14.44 -48.67 1.83
CA GLY A 40 15.23 -49.24 2.93
C GLY A 40 14.97 -48.79 4.38
N SER A 41 14.04 -49.53 5.01
CA SER A 41 13.86 -49.88 6.43
C SER A 41 15.01 -49.68 7.44
N GLY A 42 14.64 -49.21 8.63
CA GLY A 42 15.39 -49.33 9.89
C GLY A 42 14.51 -49.01 11.11
N GLU A 43 13.91 -50.05 11.70
CA GLU A 43 13.16 -49.98 12.96
C GLU A 43 14.08 -49.71 14.16
N GLY A 44 13.70 -48.74 15.00
CA GLY A 44 14.35 -48.46 16.28
C GLY A 44 13.51 -47.48 17.10
N GLY A 45 12.61 -48.00 17.93
CA GLY A 45 11.77 -47.19 18.81
C GLY A 45 12.57 -46.54 19.93
N ASN A 46 12.37 -45.24 20.16
CA ASN A 46 12.44 -44.66 21.50
C ASN A 46 11.54 -43.44 21.62
N LYS A 47 10.82 -43.37 22.74
CA LYS A 47 9.94 -42.28 23.14
C LYS A 47 10.76 -41.01 23.39
N GLY A 48 10.45 -39.95 22.67
CA GLY A 48 10.84 -38.58 23.00
C GLY A 48 9.81 -37.67 22.35
N GLY A 49 8.98 -37.02 23.17
CA GLY A 49 7.94 -36.12 22.68
C GLY A 49 8.52 -35.09 21.73
N VAL A 50 7.89 -34.95 20.56
CA VAL A 50 8.13 -33.80 19.68
C VAL A 50 7.81 -32.57 20.53
N PRO A 51 8.75 -31.62 20.74
CA PRO A 51 8.35 -30.31 21.18
C PRO A 51 7.53 -29.75 20.01
N SER A 52 6.20 -29.70 20.17
CA SER A 52 5.35 -28.81 19.39
C SER A 52 5.69 -27.39 19.80
N GLY A 53 6.82 -26.91 19.28
CA GLY A 53 7.21 -25.53 19.25
C GLY A 53 7.68 -25.31 17.82
N ILE A 54 6.72 -25.21 16.90
CA ILE A 54 6.99 -24.54 15.63
C ILE A 54 7.24 -23.10 16.08
N GLY A 55 8.51 -22.74 16.27
CA GLY A 55 8.87 -21.37 16.54
C GLY A 55 8.26 -20.55 15.43
N GLU A 56 7.41 -19.59 15.79
CA GLU A 56 7.01 -18.54 14.85
C GLU A 56 8.28 -18.07 14.13
N PRO A 57 8.27 -17.94 12.80
CA PRO A 57 9.40 -17.33 12.14
C PRO A 57 9.67 -16.00 12.85
N ASP A 58 10.88 -15.83 13.40
CA ASP A 58 11.32 -14.60 14.04
C ASP A 58 11.31 -13.51 12.96
N THR A 59 10.16 -12.87 12.77
CA THR A 59 10.02 -11.71 11.91
C THR A 59 10.14 -10.47 12.76
N CYS A 60 10.66 -9.39 12.16
CA CYS A 60 10.70 -8.07 12.78
C CYS A 60 9.31 -7.40 12.90
N ALA A 61 8.23 -8.10 12.51
CA ALA A 61 6.88 -7.58 12.62
C ALA A 61 6.49 -7.44 14.09
N LYS A 62 5.79 -6.34 14.41
CA LYS A 62 5.07 -6.26 15.69
C LYS A 62 4.05 -7.40 15.76
N THR A 63 3.95 -8.00 16.94
CA THR A 63 2.95 -9.01 17.27
C THR A 63 1.67 -8.40 17.87
N GLU A 64 1.80 -7.26 18.55
CA GLU A 64 0.65 -6.52 19.07
C GLU A 64 -0.18 -5.91 17.94
N LYS A 65 -1.51 -6.02 18.03
CA LYS A 65 -2.44 -5.40 17.08
C LYS A 65 -2.17 -3.90 16.95
N VAL A 66 -2.06 -3.43 15.71
CA VAL A 66 -1.98 -2.00 15.44
C VAL A 66 -3.39 -1.42 15.38
N ASP A 67 -3.67 -0.44 16.24
CA ASP A 67 -4.92 0.30 16.18
C ASP A 67 -4.91 1.31 15.02
N VAL A 68 -5.83 1.11 14.07
CA VAL A 68 -6.04 1.98 12.91
C VAL A 68 -7.39 2.70 12.94
N SER A 69 -8.17 2.53 14.01
CA SER A 69 -9.54 3.05 14.10
C SER A 69 -9.60 4.60 14.08
N GLY A 70 -8.57 5.25 14.60
CA GLY A 70 -8.41 6.70 14.62
C GLY A 70 -7.76 7.30 13.38
N LEU A 71 -7.41 6.50 12.37
CA LEU A 71 -6.73 7.02 11.18
C LEU A 71 -7.67 7.92 10.37
N PRO A 72 -7.28 9.19 10.12
CA PRO A 72 -8.06 10.06 9.27
C PRO A 72 -8.05 9.51 7.84
N PHE A 73 -9.18 9.62 7.16
CA PHE A 73 -9.28 9.40 5.73
C PHE A 73 -10.43 10.22 5.19
N LYS A 74 -10.23 10.86 4.03
CA LYS A 74 -11.27 11.60 3.31
C LYS A 74 -11.36 11.12 1.87
N PRO A 75 -12.54 11.23 1.24
CA PRO A 75 -12.71 10.90 -0.17
C PRO A 75 -11.67 11.61 -1.06
N PRO A 76 -11.21 10.98 -2.15
CA PRO A 76 -10.27 11.60 -3.07
C PRO A 76 -10.88 12.83 -3.73
N ARG A 77 -10.09 13.89 -3.85
CA ARG A 77 -10.39 15.02 -4.72
C ARG A 77 -9.99 14.66 -6.14
N VAL A 78 -10.93 14.68 -7.07
CA VAL A 78 -10.68 14.34 -8.48
C VAL A 78 -10.84 15.60 -9.34
N VAL A 79 -9.76 15.98 -10.03
CA VAL A 79 -9.71 17.12 -10.96
C VAL A 79 -9.09 16.62 -12.27
N PRO A 80 -9.89 15.98 -13.14
CA PRO A 80 -9.37 15.36 -14.35
C PRO A 80 -8.69 16.39 -15.27
N GLY A 81 -7.53 16.02 -15.80
CA GLY A 81 -6.75 16.86 -16.73
C GLY A 81 -6.07 18.08 -16.11
N ALA A 82 -6.01 18.18 -14.78
CA ALA A 82 -5.21 19.20 -14.10
C ALA A 82 -3.70 19.04 -14.37
N CYS A 83 -3.24 17.80 -14.52
CA CYS A 83 -1.85 17.46 -14.80
C CYS A 83 -1.69 16.76 -16.16
N THR A 84 -0.74 17.21 -16.97
CA THR A 84 -0.33 16.47 -18.18
C THR A 84 0.62 15.32 -17.84
N ASP A 85 0.97 14.50 -18.83
CA ASP A 85 1.97 13.45 -18.68
C ASP A 85 3.36 14.02 -18.34
N GLU A 86 3.72 15.16 -18.94
CA GLU A 86 4.98 15.86 -18.68
C GLU A 86 5.01 16.46 -17.27
N ASP A 87 3.88 16.92 -16.74
CA ASP A 87 3.81 17.43 -15.37
C ASP A 87 4.02 16.32 -14.33
N ARG A 88 3.46 15.13 -14.57
CA ARG A 88 3.68 13.97 -13.69
C ARG A 88 5.13 13.50 -13.76
N ALA A 89 5.71 13.43 -14.96
CA ALA A 89 7.13 13.11 -15.12
C ALA A 89 8.02 14.15 -14.42
N PHE A 90 7.66 15.43 -14.51
CA PHE A 90 8.35 16.50 -13.80
C PHE A 90 8.26 16.32 -12.28
N PHE A 91 7.06 16.08 -11.73
CA PHE A 91 6.87 15.78 -10.30
C PHE A 91 7.80 14.65 -9.84
N SER A 92 7.76 13.49 -10.49
CA SER A 92 8.60 12.34 -10.09
C SER A 92 10.10 12.68 -10.21
N SER A 93 10.51 13.49 -11.20
CA SER A 93 11.90 13.94 -11.32
C SER A 93 12.31 14.91 -10.19
N THR A 94 11.40 15.78 -9.75
CA THR A 94 11.66 16.73 -8.67
C THR A 94 11.77 16.02 -7.32
N VAL A 95 10.91 15.03 -7.07
CA VAL A 95 11.01 14.19 -5.86
C VAL A 95 12.36 13.48 -5.78
N ARG A 96 12.93 13.03 -6.91
CA ARG A 96 14.26 12.40 -6.95
C ARG A 96 15.40 13.31 -6.50
N LEU A 97 15.20 14.63 -6.52
CA LEU A 97 16.19 15.60 -6.02
C LEU A 97 16.31 15.58 -4.49
N LYS A 98 15.44 14.84 -3.78
CA LYS A 98 15.41 14.74 -2.31
C LYS A 98 15.31 16.10 -1.61
N VAL A 99 14.62 17.05 -2.27
CA VAL A 99 14.24 18.34 -1.69
C VAL A 99 12.96 18.20 -0.85
N SER A 100 12.68 19.16 0.03
CA SER A 100 11.47 19.12 0.86
C SER A 100 10.20 19.07 0.03
N ILE A 101 9.13 18.46 0.57
CA ILE A 101 7.82 18.42 -0.09
C ILE A 101 7.31 19.84 -0.40
N SER A 102 7.54 20.81 0.49
CA SER A 102 7.23 22.21 0.24
C SER A 102 8.00 22.79 -0.96
N GLN A 103 9.26 22.40 -1.16
CA GLN A 103 10.04 22.79 -2.32
C GLN A 103 9.58 22.06 -3.60
N VAL A 104 9.20 20.77 -3.51
CA VAL A 104 8.57 20.05 -4.62
C VAL A 104 7.30 20.78 -5.05
N GLU A 105 6.42 21.13 -4.11
CA GLU A 105 5.18 21.86 -4.38
C GLU A 105 5.47 23.19 -5.08
N GLN A 106 6.44 23.98 -4.59
CA GLN A 106 6.82 25.25 -5.23
C GLN A 106 7.29 25.05 -6.67
N LEU A 107 8.12 24.05 -6.94
CA LEU A 107 8.64 23.77 -8.27
C LEU A 107 7.54 23.29 -9.23
N VAL A 108 6.65 22.41 -8.77
CA VAL A 108 5.50 21.95 -9.56
C VAL A 108 4.54 23.10 -9.82
N LYS A 109 4.30 23.97 -8.83
CA LYS A 109 3.45 25.16 -8.96
C LYS A 109 3.99 26.19 -9.94
N GLN A 110 5.30 26.40 -9.97
CA GLN A 110 5.96 27.28 -10.95
C GLN A 110 5.78 26.78 -12.39
N ARG A 111 5.75 25.45 -12.58
CA ARG A 111 5.55 24.82 -13.88
C ARG A 111 4.08 24.84 -14.30
N ASN A 112 3.19 24.32 -13.45
CA ASN A 112 1.77 24.25 -13.69
C ASN A 112 0.99 24.42 -12.36
N PRO A 113 0.40 25.60 -12.12
CA PRO A 113 -0.30 25.88 -10.87
C PRO A 113 -1.59 25.07 -10.71
N GLU A 114 -2.26 24.67 -11.81
CA GLU A 114 -3.46 23.83 -11.77
C GLU A 114 -3.09 22.40 -11.35
N CYS A 115 -2.04 21.84 -11.94
CA CYS A 115 -1.53 20.53 -11.54
C CYS A 115 -1.06 20.52 -10.08
N ALA A 116 -0.32 21.53 -9.64
CA ALA A 116 0.09 21.67 -8.25
C ALA A 116 -1.12 21.74 -7.30
N ALA A 117 -2.12 22.56 -7.63
CA ALA A 117 -3.34 22.65 -6.83
C ALA A 117 -4.15 21.35 -6.79
N CYS A 118 -3.99 20.46 -7.78
CA CYS A 118 -4.57 19.12 -7.73
C CYS A 118 -3.74 18.15 -6.88
N ILE A 119 -2.41 18.10 -7.07
CA ILE A 119 -1.49 17.17 -6.39
C ILE A 119 -1.44 17.46 -4.88
N PHE A 120 -1.39 18.73 -4.51
CA PHE A 120 -1.22 19.18 -3.12
C PHE A 120 -2.53 19.77 -2.59
N GLY A 121 -2.81 19.54 -1.31
CA GLY A 121 -3.97 20.13 -0.64
C GLY A 121 -3.82 20.07 0.88
N ALA A 122 -4.55 20.93 1.58
CA ALA A 122 -4.69 20.82 3.03
C ALA A 122 -5.68 19.71 3.38
N ASP A 123 -5.65 19.26 4.64
CA ASP A 123 -6.76 18.47 5.19
C ASP A 123 -8.09 19.24 5.07
N GLY A 124 -9.16 18.52 4.76
CA GLY A 124 -10.46 19.09 4.41
C GLY A 124 -11.51 18.02 4.11
N ASP A 125 -12.55 18.38 3.35
CA ASP A 125 -13.64 17.44 3.04
C ASP A 125 -13.25 16.39 2.00
N THR A 126 -12.27 16.71 1.15
CA THR A 126 -11.69 15.79 0.16
C THR A 126 -10.17 15.91 0.19
N TRP A 127 -9.47 14.82 -0.09
CA TRP A 127 -8.02 14.75 -0.02
C TRP A 127 -7.38 14.74 -1.40
N ALA A 128 -6.37 15.60 -1.57
CA ALA A 128 -5.43 15.54 -2.66
C ALA A 128 -4.57 14.26 -2.61
N PRO A 129 -3.81 13.93 -3.67
CA PRO A 129 -2.75 12.91 -3.61
C PRO A 129 -1.74 13.14 -2.47
N ILE A 130 -1.38 14.39 -2.17
CA ILE A 130 -0.50 14.77 -1.06
C ILE A 130 -1.23 15.77 -0.17
N VAL A 131 -1.47 15.40 1.09
CA VAL A 131 -2.27 16.16 2.05
C VAL A 131 -1.37 16.76 3.12
N ALA A 132 -1.39 18.07 3.30
CA ALA A 132 -0.75 18.74 4.43
C ALA A 132 -1.61 18.60 5.70
N MET A 133 -1.03 18.02 6.75
CA MET A 133 -1.64 17.78 8.07
C MET A 133 -1.15 18.77 9.14
N GLY A 134 -0.32 19.73 8.77
CA GLY A 134 0.31 20.69 9.68
C GLY A 134 1.40 21.50 8.97
N SER A 135 2.27 22.18 9.72
CA SER A 135 3.34 23.00 9.13
C SER A 135 4.34 22.19 8.31
N ASP A 136 4.63 20.95 8.74
CA ASP A 136 5.67 20.10 8.13
C ASP A 136 5.25 18.62 8.04
N GLU A 137 3.98 18.32 8.31
CA GLU A 137 3.44 16.95 8.24
C GLU A 137 2.63 16.78 6.97
N TYR A 138 2.92 15.71 6.21
CA TYR A 138 2.18 15.36 5.01
C TYR A 138 1.76 13.89 5.03
N VAL A 139 0.64 13.61 4.39
CA VAL A 139 0.13 12.25 4.16
C VAL A 139 0.05 12.02 2.66
N GLN A 140 0.54 10.86 2.22
CA GLN A 140 0.32 10.38 0.85
C GLN A 140 -1.02 9.66 0.79
N ASN A 141 -1.98 10.23 0.07
CA ASN A 141 -3.30 9.65 -0.12
C ASN A 141 -3.27 8.57 -1.22
N VAL A 142 -2.52 7.49 -1.00
CA VAL A 142 -2.47 6.34 -1.92
C VAL A 142 -3.85 5.66 -2.01
N GLY A 143 -4.58 5.60 -0.88
CA GLY A 143 -5.97 5.14 -0.82
C GLY A 143 -6.92 5.93 -1.73
N GLY A 144 -6.60 7.18 -2.06
CA GLY A 144 -7.35 7.97 -3.02
C GLY A 144 -7.43 7.32 -4.40
N CYS A 145 -6.34 6.73 -4.91
CA CYS A 145 -6.38 5.98 -6.16
C CYS A 145 -7.31 4.77 -6.07
N PHE A 146 -7.24 4.01 -4.97
CA PHE A 146 -8.07 2.84 -4.75
C PHE A 146 -9.56 3.20 -4.73
N ALA A 147 -9.91 4.32 -4.10
CA ALA A 147 -11.27 4.84 -4.13
C ALA A 147 -11.73 5.23 -5.53
N VAL A 148 -10.87 5.90 -6.33
CA VAL A 148 -11.19 6.29 -7.71
C VAL A 148 -11.37 5.06 -8.61
N VAL A 149 -10.43 4.11 -8.58
CA VAL A 149 -10.44 2.95 -9.48
C VAL A 149 -11.55 1.96 -9.14
N SER A 150 -11.82 1.74 -7.85
CA SER A 150 -12.92 0.85 -7.41
C SER A 150 -14.30 1.49 -7.48
N GLY A 151 -14.38 2.83 -7.55
CA GLY A 151 -15.61 3.59 -7.36
C GLY A 151 -16.14 3.57 -5.92
N LYS A 152 -15.35 3.09 -4.95
CA LYS A 152 -15.75 2.93 -3.54
C LYS A 152 -14.79 3.66 -2.60
N THR A 153 -15.26 4.71 -1.96
CA THR A 153 -14.52 5.40 -0.90
C THR A 153 -14.09 4.45 0.23
N SER A 154 -14.92 3.46 0.56
CA SER A 154 -14.61 2.47 1.59
C SER A 154 -13.41 1.57 1.23
N CYS A 155 -13.26 1.18 -0.04
CA CYS A 155 -12.06 0.48 -0.51
C CYS A 155 -10.80 1.34 -0.35
N GLY A 156 -10.86 2.62 -0.72
CA GLY A 156 -9.74 3.54 -0.51
C GLY A 156 -9.37 3.72 0.96
N LYS A 157 -10.38 3.83 1.83
CA LYS A 157 -10.20 3.91 3.29
C LYS A 157 -9.55 2.63 3.84
N ALA A 158 -10.05 1.46 3.44
CA ALA A 158 -9.54 0.18 3.90
C ALA A 158 -8.09 -0.05 3.44
N PHE A 159 -7.76 0.34 2.20
CA PHE A 159 -6.36 0.33 1.74
C PHE A 159 -5.48 1.28 2.55
N HIS A 160 -5.95 2.49 2.84
CA HIS A 160 -5.20 3.44 3.67
C HIS A 160 -4.92 2.85 5.07
N ALA A 161 -5.92 2.20 5.68
CA ALA A 161 -5.78 1.56 6.98
C ALA A 161 -4.76 0.42 6.98
N VAL A 162 -4.84 -0.53 6.04
CA VAL A 162 -3.86 -1.64 5.97
C VAL A 162 -2.45 -1.14 5.64
N ASN A 163 -2.31 -0.13 4.78
CA ASN A 163 -1.03 0.47 4.45
C ASN A 163 -0.35 1.08 5.68
N THR A 164 -1.06 1.94 6.41
CA THR A 164 -0.55 2.55 7.64
C THR A 164 -0.31 1.51 8.74
N CYS A 165 -1.14 0.47 8.79
CA CYS A 165 -0.92 -0.65 9.70
C CYS A 165 0.43 -1.32 9.44
N VAL A 166 0.69 -1.72 8.19
CA VAL A 166 1.94 -2.39 7.80
C VAL A 166 3.14 -1.48 8.03
N GLU A 167 3.08 -0.20 7.66
CA GLU A 167 4.14 0.76 7.96
C GLU A 167 4.43 0.86 9.46
N THR A 168 3.39 0.78 10.30
CA THR A 168 3.54 0.84 11.76
C THR A 168 4.06 -0.47 12.36
N ALA A 169 3.62 -1.61 11.83
CA ALA A 169 4.01 -2.95 12.25
C ALA A 169 5.45 -3.29 11.82
N CYS A 170 5.86 -2.80 10.65
CA CYS A 170 7.15 -3.13 10.02
C CYS A 170 8.16 -1.98 10.02
N GLY A 171 7.83 -0.82 10.59
CA GLY A 171 8.69 0.37 10.50
C GLY A 171 10.07 0.26 11.16
N ALA A 172 10.32 -0.79 11.95
CA ALA A 172 11.62 -1.08 12.56
C ALA A 172 12.43 -2.14 11.77
N CYS A 173 11.85 -2.74 10.75
CA CYS A 173 12.49 -3.76 9.91
C CYS A 173 13.53 -3.15 8.98
N SER A 174 14.57 -3.91 8.66
CA SER A 174 15.45 -3.56 7.54
C SER A 174 14.75 -3.71 6.19
N ASP A 175 15.28 -3.06 5.16
CA ASP A 175 14.79 -3.20 3.78
C ASP A 175 14.74 -4.66 3.31
N SER A 176 15.70 -5.49 3.74
CA SER A 176 15.74 -6.92 3.41
C SER A 176 14.64 -7.75 4.11
N GLU A 177 14.07 -7.25 5.20
CA GLU A 177 13.08 -7.95 6.01
C GLU A 177 11.64 -7.47 5.72
N ILE A 178 11.48 -6.33 5.04
CA ILE A 178 10.18 -5.66 4.89
C ILE A 178 9.13 -6.56 4.23
N GLN A 179 9.54 -7.43 3.30
CA GLN A 179 8.64 -8.36 2.63
C GLN A 179 8.13 -9.45 3.57
N ALA A 180 9.02 -10.07 4.33
CA ALA A 180 8.66 -11.09 5.31
C ALA A 180 7.79 -10.49 6.42
N CYS A 181 8.14 -9.28 6.88
CA CYS A 181 7.33 -8.55 7.85
C CYS A 181 5.92 -8.24 7.34
N THR A 182 5.81 -7.71 6.11
CA THR A 182 4.52 -7.35 5.53
C THR A 182 3.60 -8.57 5.44
N SER A 183 4.16 -9.74 5.13
CA SER A 183 3.40 -11.00 5.08
C SER A 183 2.95 -11.40 6.49
N ALA A 184 3.89 -11.51 7.44
CA ALA A 184 3.60 -11.90 8.82
C ALA A 184 2.64 -10.95 9.54
N ALA A 185 2.73 -9.64 9.29
CA ALA A 185 1.81 -8.67 9.85
C ALA A 185 0.37 -8.89 9.37
N ARG A 186 0.16 -9.40 8.16
CA ARG A 186 -1.17 -9.55 7.54
C ARG A 186 -1.76 -10.95 7.71
N ASP A 187 -0.91 -11.95 7.93
CA ASP A 187 -1.32 -13.34 8.17
C ASP A 187 -2.22 -13.48 9.40
N GLU A 188 -2.91 -14.62 9.53
CA GLU A 188 -3.80 -14.90 10.65
C GLU A 188 -3.07 -14.73 12.00
N GLY A 189 -3.66 -13.95 12.90
CA GLY A 189 -3.04 -13.61 14.19
C GLY A 189 -2.02 -12.47 14.13
N GLY A 190 -1.62 -12.01 12.94
CA GLY A 190 -0.72 -10.88 12.74
C GLY A 190 -1.33 -9.53 13.13
N ALA A 191 -0.46 -8.56 13.42
CA ALA A 191 -0.83 -7.22 13.91
C ALA A 191 -1.78 -6.42 13.00
N CYS A 192 -1.79 -6.74 11.70
CA CYS A 192 -2.54 -6.10 10.62
C CYS A 192 -3.53 -7.04 9.92
N ASN A 193 -3.84 -8.19 10.52
CA ASN A 193 -4.76 -9.16 9.93
C ASN A 193 -6.17 -8.56 9.71
N GLU A 194 -6.72 -7.91 10.73
CA GLU A 194 -8.06 -7.35 10.70
C GLU A 194 -8.21 -6.23 9.64
N PRO A 195 -7.35 -5.20 9.59
CA PRO A 195 -7.36 -4.22 8.49
C PRO A 195 -7.14 -4.85 7.10
N SER A 196 -6.40 -5.96 7.02
CA SER A 196 -6.20 -6.68 5.75
C SER A 196 -7.49 -7.37 5.28
N ASN A 197 -8.25 -7.97 6.20
CA ASN A 197 -9.53 -8.58 5.89
C ASN A 197 -10.55 -7.52 5.46
N ASP A 198 -10.62 -6.39 6.16
CA ASP A 198 -11.47 -5.26 5.78
C ASP A 198 -11.15 -4.76 4.37
N TYR A 199 -9.86 -4.66 4.02
CA TYR A 199 -9.44 -4.31 2.67
C TYR A 199 -9.97 -5.28 1.60
N LEU A 200 -9.88 -6.59 1.83
CA LEU A 200 -10.40 -7.59 0.90
C LEU A 200 -11.93 -7.49 0.76
N VAL A 201 -12.65 -7.26 1.86
CA VAL A 201 -14.11 -7.10 1.85
C VAL A 201 -14.54 -5.85 1.09
N GLU A 202 -13.92 -4.70 1.40
CA GLU A 202 -14.35 -3.41 0.85
C GLU A 202 -13.98 -3.24 -0.63
N CYS A 203 -12.82 -3.74 -1.04
CA CYS A 203 -12.35 -3.64 -2.42
C CYS A 203 -12.95 -4.72 -3.34
N GLY A 204 -13.56 -5.76 -2.79
CA GLY A 204 -14.27 -6.79 -3.57
C GLY A 204 -13.33 -7.83 -4.18
N PRO A 205 -13.72 -8.48 -5.29
CA PRO A 205 -13.13 -9.76 -5.71
C PRO A 205 -11.73 -9.67 -6.33
N ASP A 206 -11.29 -8.51 -6.82
CA ASP A 206 -9.97 -8.34 -7.44
C ASP A 206 -9.25 -7.07 -6.93
N PRO A 207 -8.89 -7.04 -5.63
CA PRO A 207 -8.16 -5.92 -5.03
C PRO A 207 -6.75 -5.78 -5.64
N GLU A 208 -6.20 -6.85 -6.19
CA GLU A 208 -4.90 -6.86 -6.85
C GLU A 208 -4.90 -6.12 -8.20
N ALA A 209 -5.96 -6.21 -9.00
CA ALA A 209 -6.09 -5.40 -10.20
C ALA A 209 -6.14 -3.91 -9.89
N ILE A 210 -6.81 -3.53 -8.80
CA ILE A 210 -6.81 -2.16 -8.30
C ILE A 210 -5.38 -1.76 -7.90
N ALA A 211 -4.70 -2.60 -7.13
CA ALA A 211 -3.32 -2.35 -6.70
C ALA A 211 -2.35 -2.21 -7.88
N ARG A 212 -2.41 -3.08 -8.90
CA ARG A 212 -1.60 -2.96 -10.14
C ARG A 212 -1.86 -1.66 -10.89
N THR A 213 -3.05 -1.09 -10.75
CA THR A 213 -3.43 0.17 -11.38
C THR A 213 -2.96 1.39 -10.58
N CYS A 214 -2.90 1.27 -9.25
CA CYS A 214 -2.64 2.36 -8.33
C CYS A 214 -1.20 2.44 -7.83
N LEU A 215 -0.53 1.31 -7.68
CA LEU A 215 0.84 1.20 -7.18
C LEU A 215 1.78 1.10 -8.38
N ILE A 216 1.75 2.15 -9.20
CA ILE A 216 2.55 2.29 -10.41
C ILE A 216 3.62 3.37 -10.20
N GLY A 217 4.59 3.41 -11.11
CA GLY A 217 5.59 4.46 -11.13
C GLY A 217 6.75 4.20 -10.17
N THR A 218 7.50 5.26 -9.85
CA THR A 218 8.63 5.17 -8.91
C THR A 218 8.12 5.27 -7.48
N TYR A 219 7.10 6.09 -7.25
CA TYR A 219 6.59 6.45 -5.94
C TYR A 219 5.16 5.99 -5.76
N ALA A 220 4.79 5.54 -4.56
CA ALA A 220 3.44 5.03 -4.26
C ALA A 220 2.32 6.04 -4.61
N VAL A 221 2.60 7.34 -4.56
CA VAL A 221 1.62 8.39 -4.89
C VAL A 221 1.42 8.61 -6.40
N ASP A 222 2.30 8.10 -7.27
CA ASP A 222 2.26 8.38 -8.72
C ASP A 222 0.93 7.92 -9.34
N GLY A 223 0.39 6.77 -8.93
CA GLY A 223 -0.94 6.32 -9.38
C GLY A 223 -2.08 7.19 -8.85
N SER A 224 -1.98 7.69 -7.62
CA SER A 224 -2.92 8.68 -7.09
C SER A 224 -2.92 9.97 -7.90
N ILE A 225 -1.75 10.48 -8.29
CA ILE A 225 -1.66 11.66 -9.16
C ILE A 225 -2.26 11.36 -10.54
N LEU A 226 -1.93 10.22 -11.13
CA LEU A 226 -2.47 9.83 -12.44
C LEU A 226 -4.01 9.76 -12.42
N ARG A 227 -4.60 9.15 -11.39
CA ARG A 227 -6.05 8.90 -11.34
C ARG A 227 -6.87 10.07 -10.83
N GLN A 228 -6.31 10.89 -9.94
CA GLN A 228 -7.01 12.06 -9.39
C GLN A 228 -6.79 13.32 -10.22
N CYS A 229 -5.62 13.50 -10.84
CA CYS A 229 -5.23 14.73 -11.52
C CYS A 229 -5.00 14.58 -13.02
N GLY A 230 -4.83 13.36 -13.52
CA GLY A 230 -4.67 13.06 -14.95
C GLY A 230 -6.00 12.87 -15.67
N GLY A 231 -5.95 12.29 -16.88
CA GLY A 231 -7.13 12.04 -17.71
C GLY A 231 -7.57 13.25 -18.55
N ALA A 232 -8.63 13.08 -19.33
CA ALA A 232 -9.20 14.18 -20.11
C ALA A 232 -9.96 15.13 -19.18
N LYS A 233 -9.79 16.45 -19.38
CA LYS A 233 -10.70 17.43 -18.78
C LYS A 233 -12.12 17.11 -19.25
N ALA A 234 -13.08 17.13 -18.34
CA ALA A 234 -14.48 17.04 -18.75
C ALA A 234 -14.75 18.27 -19.64
N ASP A 235 -15.04 18.04 -20.92
CA ASP A 235 -15.45 19.11 -21.82
C ASP A 235 -16.68 19.75 -21.20
N GLY A 236 -16.53 21.00 -20.76
CA GLY A 236 -17.62 21.78 -20.20
C GLY A 236 -18.71 21.91 -21.24
N GLY A 237 -19.70 21.03 -21.17
CA GLY A 237 -20.92 21.11 -21.98
C GLY A 237 -21.50 22.50 -21.80
N THR A 238 -21.54 23.22 -22.92
CA THR A 238 -22.21 24.51 -23.05
C THR A 238 -23.71 24.32 -23.10
#